data_AF-A0A958SGA7-F1
#
_entry.id   AF-A0A958SGA7-F1
#
_cell.length_a   1.000
_cell.length_b   1.000
_cell.length_c   1.000
_cell.angle_alpha   90.00
_cell.angle_beta   90.00
_cell.angle_gamma   90.00
#
_symmetry.space_group_name_H-M   'P 1'
#
loop_
_entity.id
_entity.type
_entity.pdbx_description
1 polymer ?
#
loop_
_entity_poly.entity_id
_entity_poly.type
_entity_poly.pdbx_seq_one_letter_code
_entity_poly.pdbx_strand_id
1 'polypeptide(L)' 'MAKLSKRKELLKLIQAVKKKGFLTYQEINEAIPEEIVESDDLDSVMSLIEENNIEIVESEKKWKL' A
#
# COMPACT_ATOMS: atom_id res chain seq x y z
N MET A 1 -13.37 9.24 15.73
CA MET A 1 -13.87 8.81 14.40
C MET A 1 -12.76 8.66 13.34
N ALA A 2 -11.49 8.97 13.62
CA ALA A 2 -10.40 8.94 12.61
C ALA A 2 -9.89 7.53 12.22
N LYS A 3 -9.90 6.55 13.14
CA LYS A 3 -9.30 5.22 12.90
C LYS A 3 -10.02 4.38 11.84
N LEU A 4 -11.33 4.60 11.66
CA LEU A 4 -12.14 3.86 10.68
C LEU A 4 -11.97 4.35 9.24
N SER A 5 -11.73 5.66 9.05
CA SER A 5 -11.44 6.22 7.70
C SER A 5 -10.11 5.71 7.15
N LYS A 6 -9.09 5.59 7.99
CA LYS A 6 -7.75 5.12 7.62
C LYS A 6 -7.76 3.70 7.04
N ARG A 7 -8.48 2.76 7.67
CA ARG A 7 -8.66 1.40 7.10
C ARG A 7 -9.37 1.41 5.75
N LYS A 8 -10.31 2.33 5.54
CA LYS A 8 -11.05 2.45 4.27
C LYS A 8 -10.15 2.97 3.15
N GLU A 9 -9.26 3.91 3.44
CA GLU A 9 -8.26 4.40 2.47
C GLU A 9 -7.27 3.30 2.12
N LEU A 10 -6.81 2.53 3.10
CA LEU A 10 -5.92 1.39 2.85
C LEU A 10 -6.57 0.30 1.99
N LEU A 11 -7.82 -0.07 2.29
CA LEU A 11 -8.56 -1.04 1.48
C LEU A 11 -8.78 -0.55 0.05
N LYS A 12 -9.02 0.76 -0.13
CA LYS A 12 -9.10 1.37 -1.46
C LYS A 12 -7.76 1.31 -2.19
N LEU A 13 -6.65 1.56 -1.49
CA LEU A 13 -5.31 1.42 -2.05
C LEU A 13 -5.14 -0.01 -2.56
N ILE A 14 -5.30 -1.03 -1.71
CA ILE A 14 -5.14 -2.44 -2.08
C ILE A 14 -6.01 -2.79 -3.30
N GLN A 15 -7.26 -2.34 -3.36
CA GLN A 15 -8.12 -2.55 -4.54
C GLN A 15 -7.60 -1.86 -5.80
N ALA A 16 -7.06 -0.65 -5.69
CA ALA A 16 -6.47 0.07 -6.81
C ALA A 16 -5.22 -0.66 -7.32
N VAL A 17 -4.36 -1.12 -6.42
CA VAL A 17 -3.13 -1.82 -6.79
C VAL A 17 -3.37 -3.23 -7.32
N LYS A 18 -4.37 -3.93 -6.79
CA LYS A 18 -4.74 -5.26 -7.27
C LYS A 18 -5.06 -5.26 -8.77
N LYS A 19 -5.46 -4.13 -9.35
CA LYS A 19 -5.63 -3.97 -10.81
C LYS A 19 -4.32 -3.74 -11.56
N LYS A 20 -3.32 -3.10 -10.94
CA LYS A 20 -2.00 -2.82 -11.52
C LYS A 20 -1.03 -4.00 -11.38
N GLY A 21 -1.07 -4.71 -10.26
CA GLY A 21 -0.12 -5.78 -9.88
C GLY A 21 1.16 -5.30 -9.20
N PHE A 22 1.37 -3.99 -9.08
CA PHE A 22 2.56 -3.41 -8.43
C PHE A 22 2.23 -2.06 -7.77
N LEU A 23 2.94 -1.76 -6.67
CA LEU A 23 2.91 -0.49 -5.94
C LEU A 23 4.27 0.19 -6.04
N THR A 24 4.30 1.50 -6.21
CA THR A 24 5.54 2.26 -6.04
C THR A 24 5.75 2.67 -4.59
N TYR A 25 7.00 2.79 -4.12
CA TYR A 25 7.29 3.38 -2.81
C TYR A 25 6.63 4.76 -2.61
N GLN A 26 6.53 5.54 -3.69
CA GLN A 26 5.82 6.82 -3.69
C GLN A 26 4.32 6.64 -3.41
N GLU A 27 3.65 5.74 -4.14
CA GLU A 27 2.23 5.45 -3.92
C GLU A 27 1.96 4.86 -2.53
N ILE A 28 2.90 4.07 -1.97
CA ILE A 28 2.82 3.60 -0.59
C ILE A 28 2.88 4.78 0.38
N ASN A 29 3.87 5.65 0.26
CA ASN A 29 4.03 6.82 1.13
C ASN A 29 2.87 7.83 0.98
N GLU A 30 2.26 7.96 -0.20
CA GLU A 30 1.10 8.84 -0.39
C GLU A 30 -0.19 8.23 0.18
N ALA A 31 -0.32 6.91 0.15
CA ALA A 31 -1.53 6.23 0.56
C ALA A 31 -1.52 5.77 2.02
N ILE A 32 -0.33 5.62 2.61
CA ILE A 32 -0.15 5.30 4.02
C ILE A 32 0.27 6.59 4.74
N PRO A 33 -0.56 7.12 5.65
CA PRO A 33 -0.16 8.23 6.50
C PRO A 33 1.07 7.87 7.34
N GLU A 34 1.98 8.83 7.58
CA GLU A 34 3.17 8.64 8.43
C GLU A 34 2.84 8.00 9.79
N GLU A 35 1.71 8.37 10.38
CA GLU A 35 1.24 7.83 11.67
C GLU A 35 0.92 6.32 11.63
N ILE A 36 0.64 5.75 10.45
CA ILE A 36 0.47 4.30 10.24
C ILE A 36 1.84 3.65 10.02
N VAL A 37 2.75 4.31 9.30
CA VAL A 37 4.13 3.85 9.09
C VAL A 37 4.86 3.73 10.43
N GLU A 38 4.59 4.63 11.37
CA GLU A 38 5.16 4.61 12.72
C GLU A 38 4.50 3.58 13.66
N SER A 39 3.42 2.93 13.23
CA SER A 39 2.66 1.97 14.03
C SER A 39 2.80 0.54 13.51
N ASP A 40 2.47 -0.45 14.34
CA ASP A 40 2.41 -1.87 13.95
C ASP A 40 1.39 -2.17 12.81
N ASP A 41 0.57 -1.20 12.42
CA ASP A 41 -0.37 -1.35 11.31
C ASP A 41 0.38 -1.44 9.95
N LEU A 42 1.60 -0.91 9.81
CA LEU A 42 2.40 -1.01 8.57
C LEU A 42 2.69 -2.46 8.19
N ASP A 43 3.08 -3.28 9.16
CA ASP A 43 3.36 -4.71 8.94
C ASP A 43 2.11 -5.44 8.42
N SER A 44 0.94 -5.09 8.97
CA SER A 44 -0.34 -5.64 8.49
C SER A 44 -0.64 -5.25 7.04
N VAL A 45 -0.25 -4.03 6.63
CA VAL A 45 -0.37 -3.58 5.24
C VAL A 45 0.57 -4.35 4.33
N MET A 46 1.83 -4.50 4.74
CA MET A 46 2.85 -5.22 3.98
C MET A 46 2.43 -6.68 3.74
N SER A 47 1.93 -7.36 4.78
CA SER A 47 1.38 -8.71 4.64
C SER A 47 0.20 -8.76 3.66
N LEU A 48 -0.72 -7.78 3.71
CA LEU A 48 -1.83 -7.71 2.76
C LEU A 48 -1.36 -7.50 1.31
N ILE A 49 -0.32 -6.70 1.09
CA ILE A 49 0.27 -6.46 -0.24
C ILE A 49 0.87 -7.77 -0.77
N GLU A 50 1.67 -8.47 0.04
CA GLU A 50 2.26 -9.77 -0.31
C GLU A 50 1.19 -10.84 -0.57
N GLU A 51 0.16 -10.94 0.28
CA GLU A 51 -0.97 -11.88 0.11
C GLU A 51 -1.73 -11.65 -1.21
N ASN A 52 -1.78 -10.40 -1.68
CA ASN A 52 -2.44 -10.05 -2.93
C ASN A 52 -1.51 -10.18 -4.16
N ASN A 53 -0.29 -10.72 -4.01
CA ASN A 53 0.73 -10.80 -5.06
C ASN A 53 1.02 -9.43 -5.71
N ILE A 54 1.11 -8.40 -4.89
CA ILE A 54 1.46 -7.05 -5.35
C ILE A 54 2.96 -6.84 -5.11
N GLU A 55 3.70 -6.49 -6.14
CA GLU A 55 5.14 -6.21 -5.99
C GLU A 55 5.39 -4.74 -5.67
N ILE A 56 6.31 -4.47 -4.73
CA ILE A 56 6.72 -3.10 -4.40
C ILE A 56 7.94 -2.74 -5.25
N VAL A 57 7.79 -1.75 -6.12
CA VAL A 57 8.85 -1.26 -7.00
C VAL A 57 9.23 0.17 -6.66
N GLU A 58 10.45 0.57 -7.03
CA GLU A 58 10.89 1.96 -6.84
C GLU A 58 10.14 2.95 -7.75
N SER A 59 9.76 2.50 -8.95
CA SER A 59 8.93 3.27 -9.87
C SER A 59 8.26 2.34 -10.89
N GLU A 60 7.17 2.79 -11.50
CA GLU A 60 6.47 2.06 -12.57
C GLU A 60 7.40 1.63 -13.72
N LYS A 61 8.47 2.42 -13.98
CA LYS A 61 9.48 2.08 -14.99
C LYS A 61 10.27 0.81 -14.69
N LYS A 62 10.45 0.42 -13.42
CA LYS A 62 11.22 -0.77 -13.02
C LYS A 62 10.43 -2.08 -13.05
N TRP A 63 9.10 -2.02 -13.04
CA TRP A 63 8.23 -3.19 -13.01
C TRP A 63 8.30 -4.07 -14.27
N LYS A 64 8.62 -3.47 -15.43
CA LYS A 64 8.63 -4.16 -16.74
C LYS A 64 10.01 -4.24 -17.40
N LEU A 65 11.08 -3.97 -16.65
CA LEU A 65 12.46 -4.05 -17.14
C LEU A 65 13.05 -5.44 -16.90
#